data_AF-A0AAD7C9E4-F1
#
_entry.id   AF-A0AAD7C9E4-F1
#
_cell.length_a   1.000
_cell.length_b   1.000
_cell.length_c   1.000
_cell.angle_alpha   90.00
_cell.angle_beta   90.00
_cell.angle_gamma   90.00
#
_symmetry.space_group_name_H-M   'P 1'
#
loop_
_entity.id
_entity.type
_entity.pdbx_description
1 polymer ?
#
loop_
_entity_poly.entity_id
_entity_poly.type
_entity_poly.pdbx_seq_one_letter_code
_entity_poly.pdbx_strand_id
1 'polypeptide(L)'
;MARLPLEVSSEIFVQCLPEYPRPQTHTITRLVPPLLFLRICFTWNQIALSTPTLWSKMVLESPYDSKLEALAERWLQRARSRPLHISFWRSNVDTRIGSLIWGYRSQLKCLKLNVYNDMYDELDEEDEYAEFRLLFGIAQPEPLPFLRTLDLSGLNSGTLSPLPIIQLLRIAPNLSQLSFCNLALAVDAFDEQLALPNLRRLAFVREDPELDEANYELLDFISAPGLEQFTLDLDFGDEDDIISFLQRSSPPLLALEISGTENLYSFDILLSLVPSLTRLRIKYPDSLAQDLFSALAQTPISVLPNLRDLELESAHDSDVLWDIVVRALRNRREQIKRFRLSDSWLEIPPHVLATLRDLVAEGMEMWIQKTSGLERNINMVGTV
;
A
#
# COMPACT_ATOMS: atom_id res chain seq x y z
N MET A 1 27.69 -27.51 -8.82
CA MET A 1 26.23 -27.75 -8.96
C MET A 1 25.84 -29.03 -9.70
N ALA A 2 26.72 -29.72 -10.42
CA ALA A 2 26.38 -30.95 -11.18
C ALA A 2 26.00 -32.20 -10.33
N ARG A 3 25.61 -32.03 -9.05
CA ARG A 3 25.26 -33.11 -8.11
C ARG A 3 24.02 -32.82 -7.26
N LEU A 4 23.40 -31.64 -7.37
CA LEU A 4 22.16 -31.35 -6.66
C LEU A 4 20.98 -31.90 -7.48
N PRO A 5 19.95 -32.49 -6.83
CA PRO A 5 18.70 -32.81 -7.49
C PRO A 5 18.08 -31.60 -8.18
N LEU A 6 17.25 -31.85 -9.19
CA LEU A 6 16.58 -30.80 -9.97
C LEU A 6 15.73 -29.91 -9.05
N GLU A 7 15.00 -30.52 -8.14
CA GLU A 7 14.08 -29.88 -7.21
C GLU A 7 14.81 -28.90 -6.29
N VAL A 8 15.97 -29.32 -5.76
CA VAL A 8 16.81 -28.49 -4.88
C VAL A 8 17.39 -27.31 -5.67
N SER A 9 17.82 -27.54 -6.90
CA SER A 9 18.37 -26.48 -7.75
C SER A 9 17.30 -25.47 -8.15
N SER A 10 16.09 -25.94 -8.49
CA SER A 10 14.93 -25.10 -8.77
C SER A 10 14.53 -24.24 -7.57
N GLU A 11 14.53 -24.81 -6.37
CA GLU A 11 14.23 -24.05 -5.14
C GLU A 11 15.28 -22.98 -4.87
N ILE A 12 16.58 -23.31 -5.00
CA ILE A 12 17.66 -22.33 -4.90
C ILE A 12 17.43 -21.18 -5.89
N PHE A 13 17.07 -21.47 -7.14
CA PHE A 13 16.84 -20.44 -8.15
C PHE A 13 15.66 -19.53 -7.79
N VAL A 14 14.59 -20.09 -7.20
CA VAL A 14 13.43 -19.32 -6.73
C VAL A 14 13.83 -18.38 -5.60
N GLN A 15 14.63 -18.85 -4.65
CA GLN A 15 15.13 -18.03 -3.54
C GLN A 15 16.14 -16.96 -3.98
N CYS A 16 16.75 -17.11 -5.17
CA CYS A 16 17.64 -16.12 -5.76
C CYS A 16 16.90 -15.06 -6.61
N LEU A 17 15.57 -15.12 -6.73
CA LEU A 17 14.83 -14.05 -7.39
C LEU A 17 14.92 -12.76 -6.57
N PRO A 18 15.00 -11.59 -7.22
CA PRO A 18 15.00 -10.32 -6.51
C PRO A 18 13.71 -10.14 -5.71
N GLU A 19 13.85 -9.58 -4.51
CA GLU A 19 12.74 -9.01 -3.76
C GLU A 19 12.27 -7.74 -4.48
N TYR A 20 11.33 -7.88 -5.41
CA TYR A 20 10.57 -6.73 -5.91
C TYR A 20 9.65 -6.22 -4.79
N PRO A 21 9.52 -4.89 -4.59
CA PRO A 21 10.02 -3.79 -5.41
C PRO A 21 11.25 -3.12 -4.77
N ARG A 22 12.42 -3.20 -5.40
CA ARG A 22 13.53 -2.29 -5.10
C ARG A 22 13.70 -1.32 -6.27
N PRO A 23 13.62 0.01 -6.05
CA PRO A 23 13.76 1.11 -7.04
C PRO A 23 14.91 0.96 -8.05
N GLN A 24 15.92 0.16 -7.71
CA GLN A 24 17.17 0.05 -8.47
C GLN A 24 17.28 -1.24 -9.30
N THR A 25 16.30 -2.16 -9.24
CA THR A 25 16.34 -3.46 -9.94
C THR A 25 15.11 -3.77 -10.78
N HIS A 26 14.34 -2.76 -11.17
CA HIS A 26 13.06 -2.93 -11.88
C HIS A 26 13.21 -3.42 -13.31
N THR A 27 14.34 -3.16 -13.96
CA THR A 27 14.52 -3.50 -15.37
C THR A 27 14.73 -5.00 -15.56
N ILE A 28 13.88 -5.64 -16.38
CA ILE A 28 14.14 -7.00 -16.87
C ILE A 28 15.39 -6.96 -17.75
N THR A 29 16.51 -7.40 -17.20
CA THR A 29 17.76 -7.51 -17.93
C THR A 29 18.31 -8.92 -17.87
N ARG A 30 19.19 -9.25 -18.82
CA ARG A 30 19.88 -10.54 -18.85
C ARG A 30 20.87 -10.75 -17.69
N LEU A 31 21.08 -9.71 -16.87
CA LEU A 31 21.97 -9.73 -15.71
C LEU A 31 21.23 -10.05 -14.41
N VAL A 32 19.89 -10.12 -14.45
CA VAL A 32 19.05 -10.38 -13.28
C VAL A 32 18.34 -11.74 -13.45
N PRO A 33 18.20 -12.54 -12.38
CA PRO A 33 17.34 -13.72 -12.37
C PRO A 33 15.88 -13.38 -12.76
N PRO A 34 15.16 -14.28 -13.45
CA PRO A 34 15.57 -15.61 -13.92
C PRO A 34 16.40 -15.63 -15.21
N LEU A 35 16.51 -14.51 -15.94
CA LEU A 35 17.21 -14.49 -17.24
C LEU A 35 18.71 -14.78 -17.11
N LEU A 36 19.33 -14.38 -16.00
CA LEU A 36 20.73 -14.71 -15.69
C LEU A 36 20.98 -16.23 -15.73
N PHE A 37 20.06 -17.04 -15.19
CA PHE A 37 20.23 -18.51 -15.14
C PHE A 37 20.28 -19.16 -16.51
N LEU A 38 19.65 -18.53 -17.52
CA LEU A 38 19.71 -18.99 -18.90
C LEU A 38 21.11 -18.86 -19.53
N ARG A 39 22.02 -18.11 -18.92
CA ARG A 39 23.32 -17.74 -19.51
C ARG A 39 24.53 -18.38 -18.85
N ILE A 40 24.36 -19.05 -17.72
CA ILE A 40 25.49 -19.56 -16.93
C ILE A 40 26.05 -20.86 -17.53
N CYS A 41 25.22 -21.89 -17.67
CA CYS A 41 25.59 -23.13 -18.35
C CYS A 41 24.35 -23.86 -18.88
N PHE A 42 24.56 -24.88 -19.72
CA PHE A 42 23.47 -25.66 -20.31
C PHE A 42 22.51 -26.23 -19.25
N THR A 43 23.04 -26.80 -18.17
CA THR A 43 22.22 -27.39 -17.10
C THR A 43 21.34 -26.34 -16.41
N TRP A 44 21.89 -25.17 -16.05
CA TRP A 44 21.11 -24.11 -15.41
C TRP A 44 20.04 -23.56 -16.33
N ASN A 45 20.37 -23.44 -17.63
CA ASN A 45 19.40 -23.04 -18.64
C ASN A 45 18.21 -24.02 -18.68
N GLN A 46 18.47 -25.33 -18.71
CA GLN A 46 17.40 -26.34 -18.69
C GLN A 46 16.58 -26.32 -17.40
N ILE A 47 17.24 -26.18 -16.24
CA ILE A 47 16.55 -26.06 -14.94
C ILE A 47 15.64 -24.83 -14.94
N ALA A 48 16.15 -23.67 -15.35
CA ALA A 48 15.38 -22.43 -15.36
C ALA A 48 14.19 -22.50 -16.33
N LEU A 49 14.37 -23.04 -17.54
CA LEU A 49 13.29 -23.21 -18.51
C LEU A 49 12.22 -24.23 -18.05
N SER A 50 12.61 -25.25 -17.28
CA SER A 50 11.71 -26.28 -16.78
C SER A 50 11.06 -25.95 -15.42
N THR A 51 11.33 -24.76 -14.86
CA THR A 51 10.79 -24.32 -13.56
C THR A 51 9.81 -23.15 -13.74
N PRO A 52 8.49 -23.41 -13.90
CA PRO A 52 7.50 -22.36 -14.21
C PRO A 52 7.40 -21.25 -13.15
N THR A 53 7.66 -21.56 -11.88
CA THR A 53 7.60 -20.61 -10.77
C THR A 53 8.58 -19.44 -10.95
N LEU A 54 9.71 -19.66 -11.63
CA LEU A 54 10.67 -18.59 -11.93
C LEU A 54 10.09 -17.50 -12.84
N TRP A 55 9.06 -17.84 -13.60
CA TRP A 55 8.45 -16.99 -14.60
C TRP A 55 7.10 -16.43 -14.14
N SER A 56 6.70 -16.66 -12.89
CA SER A 56 5.38 -16.24 -12.38
C SER A 56 5.33 -14.77 -11.92
N LYS A 57 6.48 -14.09 -11.88
CA LYS A 57 6.59 -12.65 -11.57
C LYS A 57 7.23 -11.95 -12.75
N MET A 58 6.65 -10.83 -13.20
CA MET A 58 7.19 -10.03 -14.30
C MET A 58 7.02 -8.55 -14.00
N VAL A 59 8.08 -7.78 -14.25
CA VAL A 59 8.09 -6.33 -14.11
C VAL A 59 8.34 -5.72 -15.49
N LEU A 60 7.38 -4.98 -16.00
CA LEU A 60 7.40 -4.36 -17.31
C LEU A 60 7.75 -2.88 -17.15
N GLU A 61 8.76 -2.41 -17.89
CA GLU A 61 9.23 -1.03 -17.87
C GLU A 61 9.27 -0.51 -19.31
N SER A 62 8.82 0.71 -19.53
CA SER A 62 8.82 1.38 -20.84
C SER A 62 10.24 1.71 -21.35
N PRO A 63 10.44 1.85 -22.68
CA PRO A 63 9.41 1.82 -23.74
C PRO A 63 8.95 0.41 -24.14
N TYR A 64 7.66 0.30 -24.47
CA TYR A 64 7.05 -0.93 -24.99
C TYR A 64 7.40 -1.13 -26.47
N ASP A 65 8.55 -1.74 -26.73
CA ASP A 65 8.93 -2.16 -28.07
C ASP A 65 8.53 -3.62 -28.36
N SER A 66 8.64 -4.01 -29.64
CA SER A 66 8.34 -5.38 -30.07
C SER A 66 9.24 -6.44 -29.44
N LYS A 67 10.42 -6.07 -28.90
CA LYS A 67 11.30 -7.00 -28.20
C LYS A 67 10.78 -7.28 -26.80
N LEU A 68 10.28 -6.26 -26.10
CA LEU A 68 9.65 -6.42 -24.80
C LEU A 68 8.37 -7.23 -24.91
N GLU A 69 7.54 -6.97 -25.93
CA GLU A 69 6.33 -7.77 -26.22
C GLU A 69 6.68 -9.25 -26.45
N ALA A 70 7.65 -9.54 -27.33
CA ALA A 70 8.09 -10.91 -27.58
C ALA A 70 8.75 -11.57 -26.35
N LEU A 71 9.39 -10.79 -25.48
CA LEU A 71 9.94 -11.28 -24.22
C LEU A 71 8.82 -11.62 -23.23
N ALA A 72 7.82 -10.74 -23.10
CA ALA A 72 6.66 -10.94 -22.25
C ALA A 72 5.88 -12.18 -22.66
N GLU A 73 5.64 -12.37 -23.96
CA GLU A 73 4.95 -13.55 -24.46
C GLU A 73 5.68 -14.84 -24.06
N ARG A 74 7.00 -14.91 -24.30
CA ARG A 74 7.82 -16.07 -23.90
C ARG A 74 7.87 -16.26 -22.39
N TRP A 75 7.84 -15.17 -21.63
CA TRP A 75 7.82 -15.21 -20.17
C TRP A 75 6.53 -15.85 -19.66
N LEU A 76 5.39 -15.36 -20.15
CA LEU A 76 4.06 -15.84 -19.79
C LEU A 76 3.85 -17.30 -20.20
N GLN A 77 4.30 -17.70 -21.40
CA GLN A 77 4.28 -19.10 -21.83
C GLN A 77 5.06 -20.03 -20.88
N ARG A 78 6.18 -19.55 -20.30
CA ARG A 78 6.98 -20.35 -19.35
C ARG A 78 6.37 -20.43 -17.96
N ALA A 79 5.57 -19.44 -17.55
CA ALA A 79 4.82 -19.49 -16.30
C ALA A 79 3.77 -20.61 -16.30
N ARG A 80 3.36 -21.08 -17.48
CA ARG A 80 2.37 -22.15 -17.70
C ARG A 80 1.03 -21.79 -17.10
N SER A 81 0.67 -22.42 -15.98
CA SER A 81 -0.59 -22.24 -15.25
C SER A 81 -0.37 -21.68 -13.85
N ARG A 82 0.81 -21.08 -13.60
CA ARG A 82 1.16 -20.53 -12.28
C ARG A 82 0.48 -19.19 -12.08
N PRO A 83 0.05 -18.86 -10.85
CA PRO A 83 -0.48 -17.53 -10.55
C PRO A 83 0.52 -16.44 -10.89
N LEU A 84 0.09 -15.47 -11.70
CA LEU A 84 0.92 -14.40 -12.23
C LEU A 84 0.89 -13.17 -11.33
N HIS A 85 2.05 -12.57 -11.16
CA HIS A 85 2.25 -11.26 -10.55
C HIS A 85 2.89 -10.35 -11.59
N ILE A 86 2.12 -9.41 -12.12
CA ILE A 86 2.55 -8.49 -13.16
C ILE A 86 2.61 -7.09 -12.57
N SER A 87 3.68 -6.35 -12.84
CA SER A 87 3.82 -4.96 -12.45
C SER A 87 4.31 -4.14 -13.62
N PHE A 88 3.61 -3.06 -13.95
CA PHE A 88 4.03 -2.07 -14.93
C PHE A 88 4.70 -0.91 -14.19
N TRP A 89 5.81 -0.38 -14.73
CA TRP A 89 6.60 0.71 -14.15
C TRP A 89 6.87 1.79 -15.21
N ARG A 90 6.81 3.06 -14.79
CA ARG A 90 7.24 4.24 -15.57
C ARG A 90 6.60 4.34 -16.96
N SER A 91 5.31 4.02 -17.09
CA SER A 91 4.61 4.19 -18.38
C SER A 91 3.13 3.85 -18.43
N ASN A 92 2.45 4.64 -19.25
CA ASN A 92 1.22 4.28 -19.95
C ASN A 92 1.30 2.93 -20.63
N VAL A 93 0.36 2.04 -20.36
CA VAL A 93 0.47 0.66 -20.82
C VAL A 93 0.10 0.56 -22.29
N ASP A 94 1.07 0.20 -23.13
CA ASP A 94 0.83 -0.05 -24.56
C ASP A 94 -0.28 -1.09 -24.76
N THR A 95 -1.21 -0.77 -25.65
CA THR A 95 -2.42 -1.56 -25.90
C THR A 95 -2.14 -3.03 -26.26
N ARG A 96 -1.00 -3.32 -26.93
CA ARG A 96 -0.59 -4.68 -27.28
C ARG A 96 -0.12 -5.45 -26.08
N ILE A 97 0.70 -4.85 -25.21
CA ILE A 97 1.17 -5.52 -24.01
C ILE A 97 0.04 -5.71 -23.00
N GLY A 98 -0.88 -4.75 -22.90
CA GLY A 98 -2.12 -4.88 -22.14
C GLY A 98 -2.96 -6.06 -22.62
N SER A 99 -3.23 -6.13 -23.92
CA SER A 99 -3.99 -7.23 -24.55
C SER A 99 -3.32 -8.59 -24.34
N LEU A 100 -1.99 -8.65 -24.46
CA LEU A 100 -1.21 -9.87 -24.21
C LEU A 100 -1.38 -10.36 -22.76
N ILE A 101 -1.24 -9.46 -21.78
CA ILE A 101 -1.39 -9.78 -20.36
C ILE A 101 -2.83 -10.19 -20.05
N TRP A 102 -3.82 -9.53 -20.66
CA TRP A 102 -5.24 -9.87 -20.54
C TRP A 102 -5.55 -11.29 -21.05
N GLY A 103 -4.81 -11.77 -22.06
CA GLY A 103 -4.86 -13.17 -22.50
C GLY A 103 -4.61 -14.19 -21.39
N TYR A 104 -3.89 -13.79 -20.33
CA TYR A 104 -3.56 -14.62 -19.16
C TYR A 104 -4.38 -14.27 -17.89
N ARG A 105 -5.48 -13.52 -18.03
CA ARG A 105 -6.34 -13.06 -16.93
C ARG A 105 -6.74 -14.12 -15.90
N SER A 106 -7.01 -15.36 -16.33
CA SER A 106 -7.35 -16.50 -15.45
C SER A 106 -6.16 -16.99 -14.61
N GLN A 107 -4.98 -16.41 -14.75
CA GLN A 107 -3.81 -16.67 -13.91
C GLN A 107 -3.42 -15.45 -13.09
N LEU A 108 -3.92 -14.24 -13.41
CA LEU A 108 -3.57 -13.02 -12.71
C LEU A 108 -3.98 -13.10 -11.25
N LYS A 109 -2.99 -13.01 -10.37
CA LYS A 109 -3.16 -12.96 -8.91
C LYS A 109 -2.80 -11.61 -8.34
N CYS A 110 -1.83 -10.94 -8.94
CA CYS A 110 -1.42 -9.59 -8.60
C CYS A 110 -1.19 -8.80 -9.88
N LEU A 111 -1.80 -7.63 -9.96
CA LEU A 111 -1.59 -6.66 -11.01
C LEU A 111 -1.27 -5.32 -10.36
N LYS A 112 -0.13 -4.75 -10.74
CA LYS A 112 0.27 -3.41 -10.31
C LYS A 112 0.50 -2.53 -11.52
N LEU A 113 -0.15 -1.39 -11.57
CA LEU A 113 0.12 -0.33 -12.51
C LEU A 113 0.83 0.76 -11.71
N ASN A 114 2.12 0.98 -11.94
CA ASN A 114 2.89 2.07 -11.34
C ASN A 114 3.43 2.93 -12.49
N VAL A 115 2.84 4.09 -12.69
CA VAL A 115 3.10 4.97 -13.81
C VAL A 115 3.51 6.28 -13.18
N TYR A 116 4.82 6.48 -13.17
CA TYR A 116 5.39 7.79 -12.96
C TYR A 116 5.42 8.47 -14.32
N ASN A 117 4.68 9.57 -14.43
CA ASN A 117 4.77 10.45 -15.59
C ASN A 117 6.02 11.32 -15.39
N ASP A 118 7.20 10.76 -15.66
CA ASP A 118 8.40 11.57 -15.82
C ASP A 118 8.20 12.38 -17.10
N MET A 119 7.76 13.64 -16.91
CA MET A 119 7.64 14.73 -17.89
C MET A 119 6.28 14.86 -18.59
N TYR A 120 5.53 15.89 -18.15
CA TYR A 120 4.56 16.73 -18.88
C TYR A 120 4.43 16.49 -20.40
N ASP A 121 3.80 15.39 -20.80
CA ASP A 121 3.13 15.33 -22.10
C ASP A 121 1.62 15.35 -21.81
N GLU A 122 0.99 16.46 -22.22
CA GLU A 122 -0.46 16.64 -22.30
C GLU A 122 -1.02 15.55 -23.23
N LEU A 123 -1.35 14.39 -22.69
CA LEU A 123 -2.15 13.39 -23.40
C LEU A 123 -3.60 13.86 -23.36
N ASP A 124 -4.27 13.86 -24.52
CA ASP A 124 -5.69 14.15 -24.63
C ASP A 124 -6.50 13.13 -23.79
N GLU A 125 -7.49 13.60 -23.02
CA GLU A 125 -8.31 12.78 -22.12
C GLU A 125 -8.88 11.50 -22.80
N GLU A 126 -9.19 11.54 -24.11
CA GLU A 126 -9.70 10.38 -24.86
C GLU A 126 -8.71 9.19 -24.89
N ASP A 127 -7.40 9.44 -24.88
CA ASP A 127 -6.38 8.39 -24.95
C ASP A 127 -6.22 7.66 -23.60
N GLU A 128 -6.40 8.37 -22.48
CA GLU A 128 -6.29 7.81 -21.13
C GLU A 128 -7.38 6.77 -20.85
N TYR A 129 -8.63 7.08 -21.21
CA TYR A 129 -9.74 6.12 -21.14
C TYR A 129 -9.57 4.95 -22.11
N ALA A 130 -9.00 5.18 -23.29
CA ALA A 130 -8.75 4.12 -24.26
C ALA A 130 -7.72 3.11 -23.72
N GLU A 131 -6.63 3.59 -23.12
CA GLU A 131 -5.62 2.75 -22.45
C GLU A 131 -6.25 1.91 -21.33
N PHE A 132 -7.08 2.50 -20.47
CA PHE A 132 -7.78 1.77 -19.42
C PHE A 132 -8.71 0.68 -20.00
N ARG A 133 -9.51 1.01 -21.01
CA ARG A 133 -10.43 0.04 -21.65
C ARG A 133 -9.69 -1.10 -22.35
N LEU A 134 -8.52 -0.81 -22.94
CA LEU A 134 -7.72 -1.78 -23.69
C LEU A 134 -6.86 -2.67 -22.79
N LEU A 135 -6.29 -2.11 -21.72
CA LEU A 135 -5.60 -2.86 -20.66
C LEU A 135 -6.48 -3.96 -20.06
N PHE A 136 -7.75 -3.62 -19.83
CA PHE A 136 -8.69 -4.45 -19.08
C PHE A 136 -9.76 -5.09 -19.96
N GLY A 137 -9.64 -5.01 -21.29
CA GLY A 137 -10.57 -5.66 -22.22
C GLY A 137 -12.04 -5.27 -22.01
N ILE A 138 -12.32 -4.03 -21.59
CA ILE A 138 -13.65 -3.58 -21.12
C ILE A 138 -14.70 -3.49 -22.26
N ALA A 139 -14.38 -3.98 -23.46
CA ALA A 139 -15.39 -4.24 -24.48
C ALA A 139 -16.37 -5.35 -24.05
N GLN A 140 -15.92 -6.36 -23.28
CA GLN A 140 -16.77 -7.32 -22.55
C GLN A 140 -16.09 -7.76 -21.24
N PRO A 141 -16.70 -7.52 -20.07
CA PRO A 141 -16.10 -7.85 -18.78
C PRO A 141 -15.97 -9.37 -18.58
N GLU A 142 -14.74 -9.89 -18.68
CA GLU A 142 -14.43 -11.26 -18.30
C GLU A 142 -13.90 -11.31 -16.86
N PRO A 143 -14.24 -12.33 -16.07
CA PRO A 143 -13.85 -12.38 -14.67
C PRO A 143 -12.32 -12.51 -14.49
N LEU A 144 -11.83 -11.89 -13.44
CA LEU A 144 -10.49 -12.01 -12.86
C LEU A 144 -10.55 -12.90 -11.60
N PRO A 145 -10.83 -14.22 -11.75
CA PRO A 145 -11.24 -15.07 -10.63
C PRO A 145 -10.15 -15.27 -9.57
N PHE A 146 -8.87 -15.05 -9.91
CA PHE A 146 -7.76 -15.25 -8.99
C PHE A 146 -7.08 -13.95 -8.54
N LEU A 147 -7.54 -12.79 -9.02
CA LEU A 147 -6.94 -11.52 -8.67
C LEU A 147 -7.19 -11.23 -7.19
N ARG A 148 -6.10 -11.04 -6.44
CA ARG A 148 -6.09 -10.79 -5.00
C ARG A 148 -5.51 -9.43 -4.63
N THR A 149 -4.59 -8.94 -5.45
CA THR A 149 -3.94 -7.65 -5.27
C THR A 149 -4.07 -6.86 -6.55
N LEU A 150 -4.70 -5.69 -6.45
CA LEU A 150 -4.78 -4.69 -7.50
C LEU A 150 -4.18 -3.40 -6.96
N ASP A 151 -3.20 -2.88 -7.67
CA ASP A 151 -2.51 -1.65 -7.33
C ASP A 151 -2.62 -0.73 -8.53
N LEU A 152 -3.36 0.37 -8.37
CA LEU A 152 -3.65 1.35 -9.40
C LEU A 152 -2.90 2.66 -9.13
N SER A 153 -1.78 2.58 -8.40
CA SER A 153 -0.90 3.71 -8.08
C SER A 153 -0.36 4.49 -9.28
N GLY A 154 -0.48 3.91 -10.46
CA GLY A 154 0.01 4.39 -11.73
C GLY A 154 -1.09 4.71 -12.72
N LEU A 155 -2.26 5.10 -12.26
CA LEU A 155 -3.18 5.77 -13.16
C LEU A 155 -2.94 7.25 -12.94
N ASN A 156 -2.56 7.96 -14.01
CA ASN A 156 -2.55 9.41 -13.95
C ASN A 156 -3.99 9.87 -13.74
N SER A 157 -4.13 11.01 -13.09
CA SER A 157 -5.37 11.46 -12.48
C SER A 157 -6.11 12.43 -13.39
N GLY A 158 -6.00 12.29 -14.71
CA GLY A 158 -6.79 13.09 -15.63
C GLY A 158 -8.26 12.78 -15.43
N THR A 159 -8.92 13.53 -14.54
CA THR A 159 -10.32 13.42 -14.10
C THR A 159 -11.00 12.12 -14.54
N LEU A 160 -10.58 10.99 -13.97
CA LEU A 160 -11.07 9.69 -14.43
C LEU A 160 -12.49 9.52 -13.93
N SER A 161 -13.43 9.17 -14.81
CA SER A 161 -14.74 8.69 -14.37
C SER A 161 -14.55 7.50 -13.42
N PRO A 162 -15.29 7.39 -12.29
CA PRO A 162 -15.22 6.24 -11.39
C PRO A 162 -15.63 4.91 -12.05
N LEU A 163 -16.44 4.99 -13.12
CA LEU A 163 -17.10 3.84 -13.73
C LEU A 163 -16.16 2.70 -14.18
N PRO A 164 -15.04 2.96 -14.88
CA PRO A 164 -14.15 1.90 -15.34
C PRO A 164 -13.46 1.18 -14.17
N ILE A 165 -13.12 1.90 -13.10
CA ILE A 165 -12.57 1.33 -11.87
C ILE A 165 -13.62 0.43 -11.21
N ILE A 166 -14.85 0.90 -11.07
CA ILE A 166 -15.94 0.08 -10.50
C ILE A 166 -16.19 -1.18 -11.34
N GLN A 167 -16.19 -1.09 -12.66
CA GLN A 167 -16.33 -2.24 -13.55
C GLN A 167 -15.18 -3.25 -13.37
N LEU A 168 -13.94 -2.77 -13.23
CA LEU A 168 -12.79 -3.60 -12.94
C LEU A 168 -12.90 -4.31 -11.58
N LEU A 169 -13.37 -3.60 -10.56
CA LEU A 169 -13.60 -4.18 -9.24
C LEU A 169 -14.71 -5.24 -9.25
N ARG A 170 -15.76 -5.07 -10.06
CA ARG A 170 -16.83 -6.07 -10.24
C ARG A 170 -16.35 -7.40 -10.79
N ILE A 171 -15.41 -7.36 -11.73
CA ILE A 171 -14.86 -8.58 -12.33
C ILE A 171 -13.80 -9.25 -11.46
N ALA A 172 -13.38 -8.64 -10.34
CA ALA A 172 -12.39 -9.18 -9.41
C ALA A 172 -13.01 -9.58 -8.05
N PRO A 173 -13.89 -10.60 -7.98
CA PRO A 173 -14.66 -10.92 -6.76
C PRO A 173 -13.82 -11.40 -5.58
N ASN A 174 -12.59 -11.85 -5.82
CA ASN A 174 -11.65 -12.35 -4.80
C ASN A 174 -10.59 -11.33 -4.40
N LEU A 175 -10.78 -10.05 -4.76
CA LEU A 175 -9.85 -8.99 -4.44
C LEU A 175 -9.74 -8.83 -2.92
N SER A 176 -8.49 -8.84 -2.43
CA SER A 176 -8.17 -8.77 -1.01
C SER A 176 -7.36 -7.55 -0.63
N GLN A 177 -6.68 -6.94 -1.61
CA GLN A 177 -5.83 -5.77 -1.45
C GLN A 177 -6.08 -4.84 -2.64
N LEU A 178 -6.41 -3.60 -2.34
CA LEU A 178 -6.62 -2.54 -3.31
C LEU A 178 -5.79 -1.33 -2.87
N SER A 179 -5.05 -0.74 -3.80
CA SER A 179 -4.24 0.44 -3.54
C SER A 179 -4.40 1.44 -4.67
N PHE A 180 -4.42 2.72 -4.32
CA PHE A 180 -4.44 3.86 -5.21
C PHE A 180 -3.33 4.82 -4.80
N CYS A 181 -2.74 5.52 -5.77
CA CYS A 181 -1.87 6.65 -5.50
C CYS A 181 -2.30 7.83 -6.36
N ASN A 182 -2.35 9.01 -5.75
CA ASN A 182 -2.72 10.27 -6.41
C ASN A 182 -4.02 10.18 -7.23
N LEU A 183 -5.04 9.43 -6.77
CA LEU A 183 -6.28 9.22 -7.53
C LEU A 183 -7.15 10.48 -7.49
N ALA A 184 -7.39 11.10 -8.64
CA ALA A 184 -8.44 12.11 -8.82
C ALA A 184 -9.54 11.52 -9.71
N LEU A 185 -10.77 11.52 -9.20
CA LEU A 185 -11.94 11.13 -9.98
C LEU A 185 -12.78 12.35 -10.35
N ALA A 186 -13.40 12.27 -11.52
CA ALA A 186 -14.42 13.22 -11.91
C ALA A 186 -15.71 12.97 -11.11
N VAL A 187 -16.35 14.07 -10.68
CA VAL A 187 -17.68 14.05 -10.07
C VAL A 187 -18.72 13.63 -11.12
N ASP A 188 -18.83 12.33 -11.34
CA ASP A 188 -19.88 11.73 -12.14
C ASP A 188 -20.95 11.16 -11.22
N ALA A 189 -22.22 11.40 -11.56
CA ALA A 189 -23.34 10.76 -10.88
C ALA A 189 -23.33 9.25 -11.17
N PHE A 190 -22.81 8.48 -10.22
CA PHE A 190 -22.81 7.02 -10.28
C PHE A 190 -23.64 6.43 -9.14
N ASP A 191 -24.82 5.90 -9.47
CA ASP A 191 -25.80 5.48 -8.45
C ASP A 191 -25.57 4.06 -7.89
N GLU A 192 -24.61 3.29 -8.42
CA GLU A 192 -24.48 1.88 -8.07
C GLU A 192 -23.41 1.62 -7.00
N GLN A 193 -23.85 1.19 -5.83
CA GLN A 193 -22.93 0.78 -4.77
C GLN A 193 -22.33 -0.62 -5.01
N LEU A 194 -21.01 -0.74 -4.90
CA LEU A 194 -20.27 -1.99 -5.01
C LEU A 194 -19.81 -2.51 -3.64
N ALA A 195 -20.24 -3.72 -3.28
CA ALA A 195 -19.73 -4.42 -2.10
C ALA A 195 -18.46 -5.22 -2.42
N LEU A 196 -17.41 -5.03 -1.63
CA LEU A 196 -16.12 -5.71 -1.71
C LEU A 196 -15.90 -6.59 -0.46
N PRO A 197 -16.64 -7.70 -0.31
CA PRO A 197 -16.67 -8.48 0.94
C PRO A 197 -15.35 -9.17 1.29
N ASN A 198 -14.49 -9.41 0.30
CA ASN A 198 -13.19 -10.05 0.47
C ASN A 198 -12.04 -9.06 0.66
N LEU A 199 -12.30 -7.76 0.54
CA LEU A 199 -11.26 -6.74 0.67
C LEU A 199 -10.81 -6.65 2.12
N ARG A 200 -9.51 -6.88 2.35
CA ARG A 200 -8.88 -6.84 3.67
C ARG A 200 -7.97 -5.63 3.83
N ARG A 201 -7.45 -5.10 2.74
CA ARG A 201 -6.58 -3.93 2.74
C ARG A 201 -7.01 -2.95 1.66
N LEU A 202 -7.16 -1.70 2.06
CA LEU A 202 -7.44 -0.57 1.19
C LEU A 202 -6.40 0.50 1.51
N ALA A 203 -5.79 1.08 0.49
CA ALA A 203 -4.80 2.13 0.66
C ALA A 203 -5.00 3.23 -0.38
N PHE A 204 -4.97 4.47 0.10
CA PHE A 204 -4.80 5.68 -0.70
C PHE A 204 -3.48 6.27 -0.24
N VAL A 205 -2.51 6.42 -1.15
CA VAL A 205 -1.15 6.85 -0.83
C VAL A 205 -0.78 8.06 -1.68
N ARG A 206 -0.25 9.11 -1.08
CA ARG A 206 0.32 10.23 -1.83
C ARG A 206 1.79 9.97 -2.10
N GLU A 207 2.17 9.98 -3.38
CA GLU A 207 3.57 9.89 -3.79
C GLU A 207 4.11 11.25 -4.29
N ASP A 208 3.23 12.11 -4.80
CA ASP A 208 3.58 13.45 -5.28
C ASP A 208 2.79 14.53 -4.52
N PRO A 209 3.46 15.33 -3.66
CA PRO A 209 2.83 16.40 -2.91
C PRO A 209 2.42 17.61 -3.78
N GLU A 210 2.85 17.70 -5.05
CA GLU A 210 2.50 18.81 -5.95
C GLU A 210 1.18 18.57 -6.71
N LEU A 211 0.62 17.35 -6.66
CA LEU A 211 -0.68 17.02 -7.26
C LEU A 211 -1.81 17.29 -6.26
N ASP A 212 -2.54 18.39 -6.44
CA ASP A 212 -3.60 18.88 -5.54
C ASP A 212 -5.01 18.28 -5.83
N GLU A 213 -5.16 17.46 -6.87
CA GLU A 213 -6.50 17.04 -7.34
C GLU A 213 -6.98 15.69 -6.76
N ALA A 214 -6.17 15.01 -5.96
CA ALA A 214 -6.52 13.68 -5.46
C ALA A 214 -7.68 13.72 -4.45
N ASN A 215 -8.64 12.80 -4.60
CA ASN A 215 -9.87 12.78 -3.83
C ASN A 215 -10.30 11.36 -3.39
N TYR A 216 -11.32 11.32 -2.54
CA TYR A 216 -11.88 10.09 -1.97
C TYR A 216 -13.20 9.68 -2.61
N GLU A 217 -13.61 10.26 -3.75
CA GLU A 217 -14.92 10.03 -4.36
C GLU A 217 -15.24 8.54 -4.62
N LEU A 218 -14.22 7.71 -4.88
CA LEU A 218 -14.42 6.28 -5.03
C LEU A 218 -15.08 5.64 -3.80
N LEU A 219 -14.74 6.15 -2.60
CA LEU A 219 -15.22 5.64 -1.34
C LEU A 219 -16.75 5.61 -1.33
N ASP A 220 -17.43 6.64 -1.83
CA ASP A 220 -18.89 6.73 -1.89
C ASP A 220 -19.55 5.58 -2.64
N PHE A 221 -18.89 5.07 -3.67
CA PHE A 221 -19.41 4.01 -4.51
C PHE A 221 -19.08 2.61 -4.00
N ILE A 222 -18.29 2.46 -2.93
CA ILE A 222 -17.88 1.15 -2.41
C ILE A 222 -18.29 0.91 -0.95
N SER A 223 -18.35 -0.36 -0.57
CA SER A 223 -18.37 -0.81 0.82
C SER A 223 -17.42 -2.00 1.00
N ALA A 224 -16.71 -2.04 2.12
CA ALA A 224 -15.73 -3.08 2.43
C ALA A 224 -15.93 -3.62 3.86
N PRO A 225 -16.98 -4.43 4.12
CA PRO A 225 -17.30 -4.90 5.47
C PRO A 225 -16.27 -5.86 6.06
N GLY A 226 -15.36 -6.39 5.23
CA GLY A 226 -14.26 -7.25 5.66
C GLY A 226 -12.94 -6.53 5.90
N LEU A 227 -12.89 -5.20 5.80
CA LEU A 227 -11.64 -4.43 5.82
C LEU A 227 -10.94 -4.53 7.17
N GLU A 228 -9.65 -4.90 7.14
CA GLU A 228 -8.81 -5.07 8.33
C GLU A 228 -7.70 -4.03 8.42
N GLN A 229 -7.25 -3.50 7.28
CA GLN A 229 -6.18 -2.52 7.19
C GLN A 229 -6.60 -1.38 6.26
N PHE A 230 -6.46 -0.16 6.73
CA PHE A 230 -6.80 1.04 5.96
C PHE A 230 -5.65 2.03 6.04
N THR A 231 -5.20 2.51 4.89
CA THR A 231 -4.22 3.58 4.76
C THR A 231 -4.86 4.75 4.04
N LEU A 232 -4.74 5.93 4.65
CA LEU A 232 -5.33 7.19 4.21
C LEU A 232 -4.25 8.27 4.24
N ASP A 233 -4.34 9.22 3.32
CA ASP A 233 -3.59 10.47 3.32
C ASP A 233 -4.57 11.64 3.45
N LEU A 234 -4.48 12.44 4.51
CA LEU A 234 -5.45 13.49 4.79
C LEU A 234 -5.33 14.69 3.88
N ASP A 235 -4.24 14.81 3.13
CA ASP A 235 -4.16 15.82 2.09
C ASP A 235 -4.98 15.44 0.84
N PHE A 236 -5.74 14.34 0.89
CA PHE A 236 -6.71 13.94 -0.13
C PHE A 236 -8.15 14.28 0.30
N GLY A 237 -8.96 14.76 -0.64
CA GLY A 237 -10.43 14.74 -0.56
C GLY A 237 -11.06 15.32 0.72
N ASP A 238 -12.32 14.93 0.99
CA ASP A 238 -13.09 15.39 2.15
C ASP A 238 -13.12 14.32 3.27
N GLU A 239 -13.08 14.74 4.53
CA GLU A 239 -13.21 13.84 5.68
C GLU A 239 -14.58 13.15 5.73
N ASP A 240 -15.62 13.79 5.18
CA ASP A 240 -16.97 13.26 5.12
C ASP A 240 -17.06 11.97 4.28
N ASP A 241 -16.24 11.84 3.24
CA ASP A 241 -16.17 10.64 2.39
C ASP A 241 -15.66 9.44 3.20
N ILE A 242 -14.62 9.67 4.02
CA ILE A 242 -14.01 8.66 4.89
C ILE A 242 -15.02 8.23 5.95
N ILE A 243 -15.68 9.19 6.61
CA ILE A 243 -16.68 8.92 7.66
C ILE A 243 -17.86 8.13 7.09
N SER A 244 -18.41 8.58 5.96
CA SER A 244 -19.53 7.93 5.27
C SER A 244 -19.17 6.49 4.88
N PHE A 245 -17.97 6.28 4.35
CA PHE A 245 -17.48 4.94 4.02
C PHE A 245 -17.34 4.02 5.25
N LEU A 246 -16.77 4.52 6.34
CA LEU A 246 -16.61 3.75 7.57
C LEU A 246 -17.96 3.39 8.21
N GLN A 247 -18.91 4.33 8.24
CA GLN A 247 -20.28 4.07 8.70
C GLN A 247 -20.95 2.98 7.85
N ARG A 248 -20.89 3.13 6.52
CA ARG A 248 -21.51 2.24 5.54
C ARG A 248 -20.89 0.85 5.53
N SER A 249 -19.57 0.75 5.71
CA SER A 249 -18.84 -0.51 5.70
C SER A 249 -18.83 -1.20 7.06
N SER A 250 -18.86 -0.44 8.17
CA SER A 250 -18.72 -0.94 9.54
C SER A 250 -17.62 -2.01 9.70
N PRO A 251 -16.37 -1.74 9.26
CA PRO A 251 -15.35 -2.77 9.13
C PRO A 251 -14.73 -3.17 10.47
N PRO A 252 -14.27 -4.42 10.64
CA PRO A 252 -13.51 -4.87 11.82
C PRO A 252 -12.05 -4.42 11.73
N LEU A 253 -11.82 -3.11 11.58
CA LEU A 253 -10.50 -2.55 11.30
C LEU A 253 -9.51 -2.88 12.43
N LEU A 254 -8.36 -3.44 12.07
CA LEU A 254 -7.29 -3.85 12.99
C LEU A 254 -6.09 -2.91 12.93
N ALA A 255 -5.81 -2.32 11.77
CA ALA A 255 -4.72 -1.38 11.56
C ALA A 255 -5.18 -0.18 10.72
N LEU A 256 -4.79 1.01 11.15
CA LEU A 256 -5.08 2.28 10.49
C LEU A 256 -3.77 3.05 10.37
N GLU A 257 -3.44 3.48 9.16
CA GLU A 257 -2.33 4.38 8.87
C GLU A 257 -2.89 5.68 8.29
N ILE A 258 -2.55 6.80 8.91
CA ILE A 258 -2.94 8.14 8.48
C ILE A 258 -1.66 8.92 8.15
N SER A 259 -1.60 9.54 6.99
CA SER A 259 -0.58 10.54 6.61
C SER A 259 -1.25 11.86 6.25
N GLY A 260 -0.47 12.84 5.82
CA GLY A 260 -0.93 14.18 5.50
C GLY A 260 -0.74 15.18 6.65
N THR A 261 -0.92 16.45 6.33
CA THR A 261 -0.72 17.60 7.22
C THR A 261 -2.01 18.32 7.58
N GLU A 262 -3.12 18.01 6.90
CA GLU A 262 -4.42 18.59 7.20
C GLU A 262 -4.99 18.14 8.56
N ASN A 263 -5.89 18.96 9.11
CA ASN A 263 -6.66 18.65 10.32
C ASN A 263 -7.92 17.88 9.94
N LEU A 264 -8.34 16.96 10.82
CA LEU A 264 -9.67 16.37 10.77
C LEU A 264 -10.56 17.06 11.80
N TYR A 265 -11.58 17.80 11.35
CA TYR A 265 -12.55 18.43 12.25
C TYR A 265 -13.39 17.39 13.00
N SER A 266 -13.56 16.22 12.40
CA SER A 266 -14.40 15.12 12.91
C SER A 266 -13.57 13.90 13.34
N PHE A 267 -12.34 14.12 13.82
CA PHE A 267 -11.42 13.03 14.15
C PHE A 267 -11.94 12.09 15.26
N ASP A 268 -12.62 12.63 16.26
CA ASP A 268 -13.25 11.87 17.35
C ASP A 268 -14.34 10.92 16.83
N ILE A 269 -15.15 11.38 15.87
CA ILE A 269 -16.13 10.58 15.16
C ILE A 269 -15.43 9.44 14.42
N LEU A 270 -14.37 9.72 13.67
CA LEU A 270 -13.59 8.69 12.96
C LEU A 270 -13.09 7.62 13.94
N LEU A 271 -12.46 8.02 15.05
CA LEU A 271 -11.95 7.08 16.05
C LEU A 271 -13.06 6.24 16.71
N SER A 272 -14.26 6.80 16.89
CA SER A 272 -15.42 6.07 17.42
C SER A 272 -15.94 4.97 16.50
N LEU A 273 -15.76 5.12 15.18
CA LEU A 273 -16.22 4.17 14.16
C LEU A 273 -15.32 2.92 14.06
N VAL A 274 -14.11 2.96 14.64
CA VAL A 274 -13.12 1.88 14.56
C VAL A 274 -12.66 1.36 15.94
N PRO A 275 -13.59 0.91 16.82
CA PRO A 275 -13.23 0.46 18.16
C PRO A 275 -12.41 -0.85 18.20
N SER A 276 -12.38 -1.62 17.10
CA SER A 276 -11.58 -2.84 16.97
C SER A 276 -10.09 -2.59 16.75
N LEU A 277 -9.68 -1.33 16.55
CA LEU A 277 -8.33 -0.99 16.14
C LEU A 277 -7.29 -1.47 17.16
N THR A 278 -6.26 -2.16 16.67
CA THR A 278 -5.14 -2.67 17.47
C THR A 278 -3.84 -1.93 17.17
N ARG A 279 -3.72 -1.37 15.97
CA ARG A 279 -2.54 -0.63 15.51
C ARG A 279 -2.95 0.69 14.89
N LEU A 280 -2.35 1.78 15.35
CA LEU A 280 -2.52 3.11 14.77
C LEU A 280 -1.14 3.66 14.42
N ARG A 281 -0.97 4.07 13.17
CA ARG A 281 0.20 4.81 12.70
C ARG A 281 -0.24 6.16 12.18
N ILE A 282 0.42 7.23 12.61
CA ILE A 282 0.22 8.57 12.08
C ILE A 282 1.56 9.14 11.62
N LYS A 283 1.64 9.55 10.37
CA LYS A 283 2.77 10.28 9.78
C LYS A 283 2.42 11.76 9.75
N TYR A 284 3.37 12.62 10.11
CA TYR A 284 3.18 14.06 10.25
C TYR A 284 2.05 14.41 11.23
N PRO A 285 2.10 13.91 12.48
CA PRO A 285 0.97 13.94 13.39
C PRO A 285 0.63 15.34 13.93
N ASP A 286 1.32 16.41 13.55
CA ASP A 286 1.26 17.71 14.22
C ASP A 286 -0.18 18.26 14.32
N SER A 287 -0.97 18.11 13.25
CA SER A 287 -2.38 18.48 13.18
C SER A 287 -3.28 17.65 14.10
N LEU A 288 -3.03 16.34 14.21
CA LEU A 288 -3.91 15.38 14.91
C LEU A 288 -3.44 15.03 16.33
N ALA A 289 -2.19 15.31 16.68
CA ALA A 289 -1.55 14.79 17.89
C ALA A 289 -2.30 15.23 19.15
N GLN A 290 -2.67 16.50 19.22
CA GLN A 290 -3.39 17.04 20.37
C GLN A 290 -4.74 16.33 20.57
N ASP A 291 -5.52 16.17 19.52
CA ASP A 291 -6.85 15.57 19.60
C ASP A 291 -6.77 14.07 19.88
N LEU A 292 -5.83 13.37 19.23
CA LEU A 292 -5.53 11.96 19.51
C LEU A 292 -5.19 11.76 20.99
N PHE A 293 -4.19 12.47 21.51
CA PHE A 293 -3.72 12.25 22.88
C PHE A 293 -4.73 12.75 23.91
N SER A 294 -5.51 13.78 23.60
CA SER A 294 -6.63 14.21 24.43
C SER A 294 -7.69 13.10 24.53
N ALA A 295 -8.05 12.47 23.41
CA ALA A 295 -8.98 11.34 23.38
C ALA A 295 -8.42 10.11 24.12
N LEU A 296 -7.13 9.79 23.93
CA LEU A 296 -6.48 8.67 24.60
C LEU A 296 -6.31 8.88 26.11
N ALA A 297 -6.18 10.13 26.56
CA ALA A 297 -6.06 10.49 27.97
C ALA A 297 -7.39 10.44 28.74
N GLN A 298 -8.54 10.29 28.08
CA GLN A 298 -9.83 10.24 28.75
C GLN A 298 -9.98 9.00 29.66
N THR A 299 -10.68 9.19 30.78
CA THR A 299 -11.06 8.13 31.71
C THR A 299 -12.57 8.23 31.99
N PRO A 300 -13.39 7.18 31.78
CA PRO A 300 -13.01 5.80 31.40
C PRO A 300 -12.52 5.68 29.95
N ILE A 301 -11.83 4.58 29.63
CA ILE A 301 -11.35 4.27 28.28
C ILE A 301 -12.56 3.97 27.38
N SER A 302 -12.93 4.94 26.53
CA SER A 302 -14.03 4.85 25.56
C SER A 302 -13.53 4.73 24.12
N VAL A 303 -12.51 5.52 23.77
CA VAL A 303 -11.94 5.61 22.42
C VAL A 303 -10.83 4.57 22.23
N LEU A 304 -10.83 3.86 21.10
CA LEU A 304 -9.85 2.83 20.73
C LEU A 304 -9.50 1.86 21.88
N PRO A 305 -10.48 1.11 22.42
CA PRO A 305 -10.29 0.25 23.61
C PRO A 305 -9.37 -0.97 23.38
N ASN A 306 -9.03 -1.29 22.12
CA ASN A 306 -8.18 -2.43 21.75
C ASN A 306 -6.78 -2.04 21.24
N LEU A 307 -6.45 -0.74 21.22
CA LEU A 307 -5.16 -0.23 20.72
C LEU A 307 -3.98 -0.77 21.53
N ARG A 308 -3.03 -1.41 20.84
CA ARG A 308 -1.82 -2.02 21.43
C ARG A 308 -0.53 -1.44 20.88
N ASP A 309 -0.51 -1.12 19.59
CA ASP A 309 0.64 -0.54 18.92
C ASP A 309 0.29 0.87 18.43
N LEU A 310 1.03 1.88 18.89
CA LEU A 310 0.90 3.28 18.46
C LEU A 310 2.24 3.75 17.90
N GLU A 311 2.23 4.24 16.66
CA GLU A 311 3.41 4.73 15.95
C GLU A 311 3.17 6.14 15.43
N LEU A 312 4.04 7.08 15.79
CA LEU A 312 4.03 8.47 15.33
C LEU A 312 5.34 8.77 14.61
N GLU A 313 5.25 9.23 13.38
CA GLU A 313 6.40 9.49 12.51
C GLU A 313 6.42 10.94 12.04
N SER A 314 7.60 11.57 12.02
CA SER A 314 7.81 12.97 11.62
C SER A 314 7.01 13.97 12.46
N ALA A 315 7.04 13.84 13.79
CA ALA A 315 6.39 14.77 14.72
C ALA A 315 7.27 15.98 15.08
N HIS A 316 6.88 17.19 14.70
CA HIS A 316 7.66 18.41 14.95
C HIS A 316 7.63 18.86 16.42
N ASP A 317 8.76 19.39 16.90
CA ASP A 317 9.02 19.66 18.33
C ASP A 317 8.16 20.80 18.93
N SER A 318 7.64 21.71 18.10
CA SER A 318 6.87 22.87 18.57
C SER A 318 5.50 22.54 19.16
N ASP A 319 4.95 21.36 18.83
CA ASP A 319 3.52 21.07 19.05
C ASP A 319 3.26 19.81 19.88
N VAL A 320 4.32 19.09 20.30
CA VAL A 320 4.16 17.93 21.18
C VAL A 320 3.90 18.38 22.62
N LEU A 321 2.62 18.39 22.99
CA LEU A 321 2.17 18.55 24.38
C LEU A 321 2.52 17.29 25.18
N TRP A 322 3.80 17.13 25.54
CA TRP A 322 4.36 15.97 26.22
C TRP A 322 3.61 15.56 27.48
N ASP A 323 3.06 16.52 28.22
CA ASP A 323 2.22 16.24 29.40
C ASP A 323 0.96 15.46 29.02
N ILE A 324 0.33 15.77 27.88
CA ILE A 324 -0.85 15.05 27.37
C ILE A 324 -0.42 13.67 26.87
N VAL A 325 0.70 13.56 26.14
CA VAL A 325 1.26 12.28 25.68
C VAL A 325 1.51 11.34 26.85
N VAL A 326 2.25 11.82 27.87
CA VAL A 326 2.56 11.04 29.08
C VAL A 326 1.31 10.65 29.83
N ARG A 327 0.34 11.56 29.98
CA ARG A 327 -0.94 11.28 30.62
C ARG A 327 -1.71 10.20 29.88
N ALA A 328 -1.77 10.28 28.54
CA ALA A 328 -2.41 9.27 27.71
C ALA A 328 -1.74 7.90 27.88
N LEU A 329 -0.40 7.83 27.76
CA LEU A 329 0.33 6.57 27.90
C LEU A 329 0.18 5.96 29.32
N ARG A 330 0.21 6.78 30.38
CA ARG A 330 -0.02 6.31 31.76
C ARG A 330 -1.43 5.75 31.97
N ASN A 331 -2.44 6.43 31.42
CA ASN A 331 -3.84 5.98 31.49
C ASN A 331 -4.05 4.68 30.69
N ARG A 332 -3.23 4.48 29.65
CA ARG A 332 -3.30 3.35 28.72
C ARG A 332 -2.21 2.30 28.95
N ARG A 333 -1.47 2.34 30.08
CA ARG A 333 -0.27 1.51 30.33
C ARG A 333 -0.50 0.01 30.26
N GLU A 334 -1.68 -0.47 30.64
CA GLU A 334 -2.03 -1.90 30.57
C GLU A 334 -2.41 -2.32 29.15
N GLN A 335 -2.81 -1.36 28.30
CA GLN A 335 -3.39 -1.56 26.98
C GLN A 335 -2.35 -1.40 25.87
N ILE A 336 -1.67 -0.24 25.81
CA ILE A 336 -0.62 0.05 24.83
C ILE A 336 0.63 -0.72 25.23
N LYS A 337 1.07 -1.62 24.35
CA LYS A 337 2.28 -2.44 24.53
C LYS A 337 3.47 -1.91 23.75
N ARG A 338 3.21 -1.26 22.62
CA ARG A 338 4.27 -0.68 21.78
C ARG A 338 3.98 0.78 21.49
N PHE A 339 4.96 1.61 21.77
CA PHE A 339 4.93 3.02 21.42
C PHE A 339 6.19 3.37 20.61
N ARG A 340 5.98 3.94 19.43
CA ARG A 340 7.06 4.37 18.54
C ARG A 340 6.90 5.83 18.23
N LEU A 341 8.00 6.56 18.33
CA LEU A 341 8.07 7.96 17.97
C LEU A 341 9.36 8.20 17.18
N SER A 342 9.25 8.65 15.94
CA SER A 342 10.41 9.00 15.13
C SER A 342 10.29 10.44 14.66
N ASP A 343 11.29 11.27 14.95
CA ASP A 343 11.41 12.62 14.38
C ASP A 343 12.88 13.06 14.30
N SER A 344 13.20 13.96 13.37
CA SER A 344 14.55 14.48 13.15
C SER A 344 15.02 15.50 14.21
N TRP A 345 14.09 16.12 14.94
CA TRP A 345 14.32 17.32 15.76
C TRP A 345 13.70 17.27 17.16
N LEU A 346 13.24 16.11 17.62
CA LEU A 346 12.58 15.96 18.92
C LEU A 346 13.51 16.28 20.13
N GLU A 347 13.09 17.19 21.03
CA GLU A 347 13.72 17.42 22.34
C GLU A 347 12.80 16.98 23.48
N ILE A 348 13.07 15.80 24.05
CA ILE A 348 12.25 15.27 25.16
C ILE A 348 12.65 15.96 26.48
N PRO A 349 11.71 16.63 27.18
CA PRO A 349 12.02 17.24 28.47
C PRO A 349 12.51 16.20 29.51
N PRO A 350 13.46 16.55 30.40
CA PRO A 350 14.02 15.60 31.37
C PRO A 350 12.99 14.92 32.29
N HIS A 351 11.92 15.65 32.67
CA HIS A 351 10.85 15.11 33.50
C HIS A 351 9.96 14.10 32.76
N VAL A 352 9.80 14.29 31.44
CA VAL A 352 9.09 13.35 30.55
C VAL A 352 9.92 12.08 30.38
N LEU A 353 11.23 12.22 30.15
CA LEU A 353 12.16 11.08 30.04
C LEU A 353 12.11 10.16 31.26
N ALA A 354 12.04 10.71 32.48
CA ALA A 354 11.90 9.92 33.69
C ALA A 354 10.61 9.07 33.65
N THR A 355 9.50 9.68 33.25
CA THR A 355 8.22 8.99 33.16
C THR A 355 8.19 7.92 32.07
N LEU A 356 8.78 8.19 30.90
CA LEU A 356 8.87 7.20 29.83
C LEU A 356 9.69 5.97 30.27
N ARG A 357 10.75 6.16 31.07
CA ARG A 357 11.52 5.05 31.65
C ARG A 357 10.70 4.21 32.62
N ASP A 358 9.85 4.84 33.43
CA ASP A 358 8.95 4.10 34.33
C ASP A 358 7.98 3.21 33.53
N LEU A 359 7.39 3.73 32.45
CA LEU A 359 6.51 2.95 31.57
C LEU A 359 7.23 1.77 30.89
N VAL A 360 8.49 1.96 30.51
CA VAL A 360 9.32 0.87 29.95
C VAL A 360 9.63 -0.20 31.01
N ALA A 361 9.92 0.21 32.25
CA ALA A 361 10.10 -0.71 33.38
C ALA A 361 8.82 -1.50 33.70
N GLU A 362 7.65 -0.91 33.43
CA GLU A 362 6.34 -1.57 33.53
C GLU A 362 6.02 -2.49 32.33
N GLY A 363 6.93 -2.63 31.35
CA GLY A 363 6.85 -3.58 30.25
C GLY A 363 6.34 -3.00 28.92
N MET A 364 6.26 -1.67 28.78
CA MET A 364 5.97 -1.02 27.49
C MET A 364 7.23 -1.05 26.59
N GLU A 365 7.11 -1.57 25.36
CA GLU A 365 8.18 -1.50 24.36
C GLU A 365 8.18 -0.11 23.72
N MET A 366 9.30 0.61 23.81
CA MET A 366 9.40 1.99 23.33
C MET A 366 10.59 2.19 22.40
N TRP A 367 10.33 2.80 21.23
CA TRP A 367 11.38 3.22 20.31
C TRP A 367 11.27 4.71 20.06
N ILE A 368 12.35 5.43 20.33
CA ILE A 368 12.45 6.83 19.98
C ILE A 368 13.69 7.04 19.10
N GLN A 369 13.44 7.39 17.84
CA GLN A 369 14.49 7.57 16.84
C GLN A 369 14.63 9.05 16.49
N LYS A 370 15.85 9.58 16.64
CA LYS A 370 16.24 10.92 16.18
C LYS A 370 16.81 10.82 14.77
N THR A 371 16.14 11.36 13.76
CA THR A 371 16.55 11.19 12.34
C THR A 371 17.66 12.15 11.86
N SER A 372 18.29 12.96 12.72
CA SER A 372 19.44 13.81 12.33
C SER A 372 20.74 13.48 13.10
N GLY A 373 21.79 13.17 12.34
CA GLY A 373 23.22 13.34 12.66
C GLY A 373 23.80 12.67 13.92
N LEU A 374 24.45 11.50 13.72
CA LEU A 374 25.51 10.90 14.57
C LEU A 374 25.28 10.67 16.08
N GLU A 375 24.15 11.07 16.68
CA GLU A 375 23.89 10.89 18.11
C GLU A 375 22.73 9.91 18.40
N ARG A 376 23.14 8.76 18.95
CA ARG A 376 22.42 7.72 19.72
C ARG A 376 20.89 7.64 19.55
N ASN A 377 20.47 6.60 18.81
CA ASN A 377 19.16 5.96 18.99
C ASN A 377 18.92 5.66 20.47
N ILE A 378 17.84 6.19 21.04
CA ILE A 378 17.38 5.79 22.36
C ILE A 378 16.47 4.57 22.17
N ASN A 379 17.10 3.40 21.99
CA ASN A 379 16.41 2.12 22.11
C ASN A 379 16.19 1.85 23.60
N MET A 380 15.06 2.30 24.15
CA MET A 380 14.60 1.89 25.47
C MET A 380 13.87 0.55 25.34
N VAL A 381 14.63 -0.50 25.06
CA VAL A 381 14.12 -1.87 25.12
C VAL A 381 14.22 -2.33 26.56
N GLY A 382 13.07 -2.47 27.24
CA GLY A 382 12.99 -3.20 28.49
C GLY A 382 13.43 -4.64 28.24
N THR A 383 14.63 -5.00 28.71
CA THR A 383 15.06 -6.39 28.78
C THR A 383 14.49 -6.97 30.07
N VAL A 384 13.74 -8.07 29.94
CA VAL A 384 13.61 -9.05 31.04
C VAL A 384 14.70 -10.08 30.88
#